data_AF-A0AA51UD73-F1
#
_entry.id   AF-A0AA51UD73-F1
#
_cell.length_a   1.000
_cell.length_b   1.000
_cell.length_c   1.000
_cell.angle_alpha   90.00
_cell.angle_beta   90.00
_cell.angle_gamma   90.00
#
_symmetry.space_group_name_H-M   'P 1'
#
loop_
_entity.id
_entity.type
_entity.pdbx_description
1 polymer ?
#
loop_
_entity_poly.entity_id
_entity_poly.type
_entity_poly.pdbx_seq_one_letter_code
_entity_poly.pdbx_strand_id
1 'polypeptide(L)'
;MAIAFTYFFRDMQTLEMIRDYVIPELRSRRYIHIWDAGCAMGPEPYSLAIVLRENMGMTFRNVKIHATDIDNSNLFGDIIKKGIYPREMVQRIPEPIFNKYFSPADEPDHFRISDEIRRSVEFTKNDLLNLKPIRTGLNLILCKNVLLHFKEEERIEVLKMFHDSLEGGYFATEQTQKIPLEMQEYFEPVVANAQLYRKVG
;
A
#
# COMPACT_ATOMS: atom_id res chain seq x y z
N MET A 1 23.70 9.71 -0.62
CA MET A 1 22.92 8.52 -0.26
C MET A 1 21.50 8.99 0.04
N ALA A 2 20.60 8.93 -0.94
CA ALA A 2 19.24 9.43 -0.77
C ALA A 2 18.43 8.39 0.00
N ILE A 3 18.45 8.46 1.33
CA ILE A 3 17.54 7.67 2.16
C ILE A 3 16.19 8.37 2.10
N ALA A 4 15.31 7.90 1.21
CA ALA A 4 13.90 8.25 1.28
C ALA A 4 13.31 7.53 2.50
N PHE A 5 13.37 8.17 3.68
CA PHE A 5 12.64 7.69 4.84
C PHE A 5 11.15 7.76 4.54
N THR A 6 10.53 6.62 4.21
CA THR A 6 9.08 6.48 4.26
C THR A 6 8.68 6.45 5.73
N TYR A 7 7.68 7.25 6.10
CA TYR A 7 7.15 7.29 7.45
C TYR A 7 5.68 6.87 7.43
N PHE A 8 5.18 6.42 8.58
CA PHE A 8 3.79 5.97 8.71
C PHE A 8 2.81 7.11 8.38
N PHE A 9 1.69 6.77 7.76
CA PHE A 9 0.61 7.66 7.34
C PHE A 9 1.03 8.77 6.36
N ARG A 10 2.07 8.52 5.55
CA ARG A 10 2.43 9.40 4.44
C ARG A 10 1.29 9.46 3.41
N ASP A 11 1.05 10.66 2.87
CA ASP A 11 0.00 10.96 1.91
C ASP A 11 -1.39 10.62 2.46
N MET A 12 -1.70 11.13 3.67
CA MET A 12 -2.93 10.84 4.41
C MET A 12 -4.20 11.04 3.56
N GLN A 13 -4.21 12.02 2.65
CA GLN A 13 -5.30 12.24 1.71
C GLN A 13 -5.63 11.00 0.87
N THR A 14 -4.63 10.24 0.41
CA THR A 14 -4.86 8.98 -0.33
C THR A 14 -5.48 7.91 0.58
N LEU A 15 -5.03 7.82 1.83
CA LEU A 15 -5.60 6.90 2.82
C LEU A 15 -7.05 7.28 3.18
N GLU A 16 -7.36 8.56 3.29
CA GLU A 16 -8.72 9.08 3.52
C GLU A 16 -9.64 8.77 2.34
N MET A 17 -9.19 8.93 1.11
CA MET A 17 -9.97 8.53 -0.06
C MET A 17 -10.21 7.02 -0.11
N ILE A 18 -9.20 6.20 0.23
CA ILE A 18 -9.39 4.75 0.37
C ILE A 18 -10.45 4.46 1.43
N ARG A 19 -10.40 5.13 2.59
CA ARG A 19 -11.41 5.00 3.65
C ARG A 19 -12.81 5.31 3.16
N ASP A 20 -12.97 6.42 2.44
CA ASP A 20 -14.29 6.95 2.10
C ASP A 20 -14.93 6.27 0.88
N TYR A 21 -14.12 5.86 -0.10
CA TYR A 21 -14.62 5.33 -1.37
C TYR A 21 -14.38 3.84 -1.56
N VAL A 22 -13.24 3.32 -1.08
CA VAL A 22 -12.85 1.92 -1.36
C VAL A 22 -13.34 0.97 -0.27
N ILE A 23 -13.13 1.31 1.01
CA ILE A 23 -13.50 0.44 2.14
C ILE A 23 -14.99 0.04 2.15
N PRO A 24 -15.96 0.94 1.87
CA PRO A 24 -17.37 0.56 1.84
C PRO A 24 -17.67 -0.61 0.89
N GLU A 25 -17.02 -0.65 -0.28
CA GLU A 25 -17.17 -1.74 -1.24
C GLU A 25 -16.46 -3.01 -0.78
N LEU A 26 -15.25 -2.88 -0.22
CA LEU A 26 -14.46 -4.02 0.25
C LEU A 26 -15.15 -4.77 1.40
N ARG A 27 -15.95 -4.11 2.23
CA ARG A 27 -16.64 -4.74 3.38
C ARG A 27 -17.57 -5.91 3.00
N SER A 28 -18.06 -5.95 1.76
CA SER A 28 -18.92 -7.03 1.28
C SER A 28 -18.15 -8.26 0.76
N ARG A 29 -16.83 -8.16 0.62
CA ARG A 29 -16.01 -9.20 0.00
C ARG A 29 -15.56 -10.25 1.02
N ARG A 30 -15.60 -11.52 0.58
CA ARG A 30 -15.10 -12.67 1.36
C ARG A 30 -13.58 -12.73 1.40
N TYR A 31 -12.92 -12.29 0.34
CA TYR A 31 -11.46 -12.21 0.22
C TYR A 31 -11.10 -10.82 -0.28
N ILE A 32 -10.17 -10.17 0.41
CA ILE A 32 -9.78 -8.79 0.14
C ILE A 32 -8.29 -8.76 -0.07
N HIS A 33 -7.87 -8.67 -1.32
CA HIS A 33 -6.47 -8.69 -1.69
C HIS A 33 -6.04 -7.35 -2.23
N ILE A 34 -5.01 -6.81 -1.62
CA ILE A 34 -4.48 -5.49 -1.90
C ILE A 34 -3.02 -5.64 -2.27
N TRP A 35 -2.55 -4.94 -3.29
CA TRP A 35 -1.13 -4.89 -3.63
C TRP A 35 -0.58 -3.51 -3.29
N ASP A 36 0.43 -3.46 -2.41
CA ASP A 36 1.25 -2.29 -2.13
C ASP A 36 2.58 -2.45 -2.87
N ALA A 37 2.70 -1.78 -4.02
CA ALA A 37 3.82 -1.90 -4.94
C ALA A 37 4.86 -0.78 -4.70
N GLY A 38 6.06 -1.18 -4.27
CA GLY A 38 7.14 -0.29 -3.83
C GLY A 38 7.04 0.09 -2.36
N CYS A 39 6.80 -0.90 -1.50
CA CYS A 39 6.48 -0.69 -0.09
C CYS A 39 7.67 -0.23 0.78
N ALA A 40 8.90 -0.24 0.24
CA ALA A 40 10.13 -0.05 0.98
C ALA A 40 10.16 -0.89 2.28
N MET A 41 10.49 -0.26 3.42
CA MET A 41 10.59 -0.91 4.73
C MET A 41 9.23 -1.21 5.42
N GLY A 42 8.09 -0.97 4.77
CA GLY A 42 6.76 -1.33 5.29
C GLY A 42 5.89 -0.29 6.01
N PRO A 43 6.29 0.98 6.26
CA PRO A 43 5.36 1.95 6.85
C PRO A 43 4.05 2.13 6.07
N GLU A 44 4.09 2.09 4.74
CA GLU A 44 2.90 2.24 3.89
C GLU A 44 1.88 1.10 4.03
N PRO A 45 2.26 -0.18 3.82
CA PRO A 45 1.30 -1.27 3.94
C PRO A 45 0.73 -1.38 5.36
N TYR A 46 1.52 -1.04 6.38
CA TYR A 46 1.01 -1.01 7.76
C TYR A 46 0.09 0.16 8.07
N SER A 47 0.35 1.33 7.51
CA SER A 47 -0.57 2.47 7.65
C SER A 47 -1.91 2.14 7.01
N LEU A 48 -1.88 1.53 5.82
CA LEU A 48 -3.08 1.06 5.14
C LEU A 48 -3.80 -0.02 5.95
N ALA A 49 -3.08 -1.01 6.48
CA ALA A 49 -3.65 -2.05 7.31
C ALA A 49 -4.37 -1.49 8.56
N ILE A 50 -3.78 -0.48 9.22
CA ILE A 50 -4.42 0.19 10.36
C ILE A 50 -5.70 0.92 9.92
N VAL A 51 -5.66 1.66 8.80
CA VAL A 51 -6.85 2.35 8.27
C VAL A 51 -7.96 1.35 7.94
N LEU A 52 -7.62 0.23 7.31
CA LEU A 52 -8.56 -0.86 7.03
C LEU A 52 -9.11 -1.43 8.34
N ARG A 53 -8.26 -1.72 9.32
CA ARG A 53 -8.67 -2.30 10.59
C ARG A 53 -9.63 -1.40 11.38
N GLU A 54 -9.35 -0.11 11.45
CA GLU A 54 -10.21 0.89 12.11
C GLU A 54 -11.59 0.97 11.44
N ASN A 55 -11.66 0.73 10.13
CA ASN A 55 -12.87 0.93 9.33
C ASN A 55 -13.54 -0.36 8.86
N MET A 56 -13.06 -1.56 9.21
CA MET A 56 -13.67 -2.82 8.75
C MET A 56 -14.16 -3.72 9.88
N GLY A 57 -13.76 -3.45 11.13
CA GLY A 57 -14.10 -4.32 12.26
C GLY A 57 -13.71 -5.77 11.99
N MET A 58 -14.63 -6.70 12.23
CA MET A 58 -14.39 -8.14 12.03
C MET A 58 -14.15 -8.56 10.58
N THR A 59 -14.51 -7.74 9.60
CA THR A 59 -14.24 -8.03 8.17
C THR A 59 -12.75 -7.92 7.85
N PHE A 60 -11.96 -7.21 8.67
CA PHE A 60 -10.52 -7.08 8.46
C PHE A 60 -9.78 -8.42 8.37
N ARG A 61 -10.27 -9.49 9.02
CA ARG A 61 -9.69 -10.83 8.92
C ARG A 61 -9.65 -11.41 7.49
N ASN A 62 -10.41 -10.82 6.57
CA ASN A 62 -10.44 -11.21 5.16
C ASN A 62 -9.37 -10.47 4.33
N VAL A 63 -8.63 -9.52 4.94
CA VAL A 63 -7.66 -8.66 4.27
C VAL A 63 -6.31 -9.35 4.17
N LYS A 64 -5.73 -9.27 2.97
CA LYS A 64 -4.33 -9.55 2.70
C LYS A 64 -3.70 -8.47 1.86
N ILE A 65 -2.64 -7.85 2.39
CA ILE A 65 -1.83 -6.86 1.71
C ILE A 65 -0.54 -7.56 1.25
N HIS A 66 -0.38 -7.64 -0.06
CA HIS A 66 0.82 -8.09 -0.73
C HIS A 66 1.73 -6.88 -0.89
N ALA A 67 2.72 -6.75 -0.01
CA ALA A 67 3.69 -5.68 -0.04
C ALA A 67 4.90 -6.13 -0.87
N THR A 68 5.30 -5.34 -1.87
CA THR A 68 6.41 -5.73 -2.73
C THR A 68 7.40 -4.60 -2.95
N ASP A 69 8.66 -4.96 -3.11
CA ASP A 69 9.72 -4.03 -3.47
C ASP A 69 10.82 -4.79 -4.23
N ILE A 70 11.65 -4.08 -5.00
CA ILE A 70 12.85 -4.68 -5.61
C ILE A 70 13.87 -5.07 -4.54
N ASP A 71 13.89 -4.34 -3.40
CA ASP A 71 14.72 -4.56 -2.22
C ASP A 71 16.12 -5.11 -2.51
N ASN A 72 16.95 -4.27 -3.15
CA ASN A 72 18.35 -4.59 -3.43
C ASN A 72 19.18 -4.83 -2.15
N SER A 73 18.69 -4.38 -0.99
CA SER A 73 19.36 -4.57 0.30
C SER A 73 19.11 -5.95 0.91
N ASN A 74 18.05 -6.63 0.49
CA ASN A 74 17.51 -7.85 1.08
C ASN A 74 17.04 -7.70 2.55
N LEU A 75 16.86 -6.47 3.05
CA LEU A 75 16.50 -6.21 4.45
C LEU A 75 15.00 -5.99 4.65
N PHE A 76 14.27 -5.54 3.63
CA PHE A 76 12.91 -5.06 3.81
C PHE A 76 11.97 -6.17 4.26
N GLY A 77 12.13 -7.38 3.69
CA GLY A 77 11.34 -8.54 4.08
C GLY A 77 11.48 -8.90 5.56
N ASP A 78 12.68 -8.83 6.13
CA ASP A 78 12.92 -9.13 7.54
C ASP A 78 12.35 -8.03 8.46
N ILE A 79 12.50 -6.76 8.07
CA ILE A 79 11.93 -5.62 8.80
C ILE A 79 10.41 -5.74 8.85
N ILE A 80 9.76 -5.94 7.69
CA ILE A 80 8.31 -6.10 7.60
C ILE A 80 7.87 -7.33 8.40
N LYS A 81 8.49 -8.49 8.19
CA LYS A 81 8.11 -9.71 8.90
C LYS A 81 8.18 -9.56 10.43
N LYS A 82 9.20 -8.87 10.95
CA LYS A 82 9.34 -8.57 12.38
C LYS A 82 8.38 -7.48 12.83
N GLY A 83 8.10 -6.50 11.98
CA GLY A 83 7.25 -5.34 12.27
C GLY A 83 7.80 -4.48 13.41
N ILE A 84 9.13 -4.40 13.53
CA ILE A 84 9.83 -3.65 14.59
C ILE A 84 10.44 -2.40 13.96
N TYR A 85 10.16 -1.24 14.54
CA TYR A 85 10.59 0.06 14.04
C TYR A 85 11.18 0.91 15.17
N PRO A 86 12.23 1.71 14.91
CA PRO A 86 12.76 2.64 15.89
C PRO A 86 11.77 3.77 16.15
N ARG A 87 11.86 4.39 17.34
CA ARG A 87 11.04 5.53 17.76
C ARG A 87 10.91 6.61 16.68
N GLU A 88 11.99 6.93 15.99
CA GLU A 88 12.04 7.97 14.96
C GLU A 88 11.06 7.75 13.79
N MET A 89 10.75 6.50 13.45
CA MET A 89 9.83 6.16 12.35
C MET A 89 8.36 6.21 12.80
N VAL A 90 8.10 6.00 14.09
CA VAL A 90 6.76 5.89 14.65
C VAL A 90 6.33 7.13 15.45
N GLN A 91 7.25 8.05 15.76
CA GLN A 91 6.98 9.26 16.57
C GLN A 91 5.93 10.21 15.99
N ARG A 92 5.66 10.13 14.67
CA ARG A 92 4.66 10.97 13.99
C ARG A 92 3.27 10.35 13.98
N ILE A 93 3.12 9.10 14.44
CA ILE A 93 1.83 8.43 14.52
C ILE A 93 1.01 9.09 15.64
N PRO A 94 -0.27 9.44 15.41
CA PRO A 94 -1.13 9.96 16.46
C PRO A 94 -1.16 9.05 17.69
N GLU A 95 -1.02 9.61 18.88
CA GLU A 95 -0.89 8.87 20.14
C GLU A 95 -1.96 7.79 20.35
N PRO A 96 -3.27 8.03 20.07
CA PRO A 96 -4.30 7.00 20.22
C PRO A 96 -4.08 5.78 19.29
N ILE A 97 -3.58 6.00 18.08
CA ILE A 97 -3.28 4.94 17.12
C ILE A 97 -2.02 4.20 17.54
N PHE A 98 -0.99 4.94 17.94
CA PHE A 98 0.27 4.37 18.42
C PHE A 98 0.04 3.44 19.61
N ASN A 99 -0.63 3.92 20.66
CA ASN A 99 -0.90 3.14 21.87
C ASN A 99 -1.77 1.89 21.61
N LYS A 100 -2.59 1.90 20.54
CA LYS A 100 -3.45 0.78 20.16
C LYS A 100 -2.72 -0.29 19.35
N TYR A 101 -1.80 0.12 18.47
CA TYR A 101 -1.22 -0.76 17.45
C TYR A 101 0.26 -1.01 17.62
N PHE A 102 0.94 -0.34 18.54
CA PHE A 102 2.36 -0.53 18.81
C PHE A 102 2.60 -0.83 20.28
N SER A 103 3.55 -1.71 20.54
CA SER A 103 4.06 -2.01 21.88
C SER A 103 5.59 -1.92 21.89
N PRO A 104 6.24 -1.66 23.03
CA PRO A 104 7.69 -1.76 23.13
C PRO A 104 8.18 -3.12 22.60
N ALA A 105 9.27 -3.08 21.84
CA ALA A 105 10.00 -4.28 21.41
C ALA A 105 11.08 -4.63 22.46
N ASP A 106 11.74 -5.78 22.26
CA ASP A 106 12.85 -6.22 23.11
C ASP A 106 14.08 -5.31 22.96
N GLU A 107 14.21 -4.63 21.82
CA GLU A 107 15.27 -3.68 21.51
C GLU A 107 14.94 -2.29 22.11
N PRO A 108 15.90 -1.60 22.76
CA PRO A 108 15.69 -0.26 23.31
C PRO A 108 15.19 0.75 22.27
N ASP A 109 14.23 1.59 22.64
CA ASP A 109 13.60 2.60 21.76
C ASP A 109 13.02 2.05 20.44
N HIS A 110 12.68 0.77 20.40
CA HIS A 110 11.97 0.16 19.29
C HIS A 110 10.56 -0.25 19.68
N PHE A 111 9.69 -0.26 18.68
CA PHE A 111 8.27 -0.57 18.82
C PHE A 111 7.88 -1.62 17.80
N ARG A 112 7.15 -2.63 18.27
CA ARG A 112 6.60 -3.70 17.45
C ARG A 112 5.14 -3.39 17.14
N ILE A 113 4.77 -3.47 15.86
CA ILE A 113 3.38 -3.39 15.44
C ILE A 113 2.61 -4.64 15.86
N SER A 114 1.34 -4.46 16.21
CA SER A 114 0.48 -5.54 16.71
C SER A 114 0.41 -6.71 15.73
N ASP A 115 0.30 -7.91 16.28
CA ASP A 115 0.27 -9.15 15.52
C ASP A 115 -0.92 -9.24 14.55
N GLU A 116 -2.07 -8.66 14.90
CA GLU A 116 -3.25 -8.59 14.03
C GLU A 116 -2.93 -7.85 12.73
N ILE A 117 -2.32 -6.66 12.85
CA ILE A 117 -1.91 -5.85 11.70
C ILE A 117 -0.78 -6.53 10.94
N ARG A 118 0.25 -7.03 11.66
CA ARG A 118 1.43 -7.67 11.09
C ARG A 118 1.07 -8.85 10.19
N ARG A 119 0.13 -9.70 10.62
CA ARG A 119 -0.31 -10.89 9.86
C ARG A 119 -1.08 -10.57 8.58
N SER A 120 -1.65 -9.38 8.47
CA SER A 120 -2.36 -8.93 7.26
C SER A 120 -1.41 -8.56 6.12
N VAL A 121 -0.11 -8.33 6.40
CA VAL A 121 0.89 -7.91 5.42
C VAL A 121 1.86 -9.06 5.11
N GLU A 122 2.08 -9.33 3.83
CA GLU A 122 3.07 -10.30 3.33
C GLU A 122 4.03 -9.60 2.38
N PHE A 123 5.33 -9.74 2.65
CA PHE A 123 6.36 -9.20 1.77
C PHE A 123 6.77 -10.22 0.70
N THR A 124 6.90 -9.76 -0.54
CA THR A 124 7.54 -10.52 -1.64
C THR A 124 8.40 -9.59 -2.48
N LYS A 125 9.59 -10.04 -2.87
CA LYS A 125 10.40 -9.26 -3.83
C LYS A 125 9.76 -9.26 -5.20
N ASN A 126 9.59 -8.08 -5.77
CA ASN A 126 9.06 -7.92 -7.11
C ASN A 126 9.67 -6.67 -7.73
N ASP A 127 10.22 -6.83 -8.92
CA ASP A 127 10.56 -5.72 -9.80
C ASP A 127 9.41 -5.53 -10.78
N LEU A 128 8.78 -4.35 -10.73
CA LEU A 128 7.65 -4.01 -11.59
C LEU A 128 8.00 -4.05 -13.07
N LEU A 129 9.26 -3.81 -13.44
CA LEU A 129 9.72 -3.84 -14.82
C LEU A 129 9.83 -5.26 -15.39
N ASN A 130 9.73 -6.30 -14.55
CA ASN A 130 9.56 -7.67 -15.02
C ASN A 130 8.15 -7.96 -15.54
N LEU A 131 7.20 -7.02 -15.37
CA LEU A 131 5.81 -7.11 -15.85
C LEU A 131 5.11 -8.42 -15.44
N LYS A 132 5.40 -8.88 -14.21
CA LYS A 132 4.78 -10.06 -13.60
C LYS A 132 4.04 -9.63 -12.34
N PRO A 133 2.69 -9.68 -12.34
CA PRO A 133 1.93 -9.27 -11.18
C PRO A 133 2.12 -10.25 -10.03
N ILE A 134 2.02 -9.75 -8.80
CA ILE A 134 2.09 -10.62 -7.62
C ILE A 134 0.94 -11.63 -7.57
N ARG A 135 -0.21 -11.25 -8.14
CA ARG A 135 -1.40 -12.07 -8.37
C ARG A 135 -2.41 -11.33 -9.23
N THR A 136 -3.41 -12.05 -9.73
CA THR A 136 -4.66 -11.50 -10.26
C THR A 136 -5.77 -11.52 -9.20
N GLY A 137 -6.92 -10.91 -9.48
CA GLY A 137 -8.02 -10.86 -8.52
C GLY A 137 -7.79 -9.86 -7.38
N LEU A 138 -7.04 -8.79 -7.65
CA LEU A 138 -6.78 -7.70 -6.70
C LEU A 138 -7.98 -6.77 -6.62
N ASN A 139 -8.22 -6.19 -5.44
CA ASN A 139 -9.32 -5.24 -5.22
C ASN A 139 -8.84 -3.80 -5.08
N LEU A 140 -7.57 -3.62 -4.70
CA LEU A 140 -6.90 -2.34 -4.63
C LEU A 140 -5.41 -2.55 -4.94
N ILE A 141 -4.84 -1.66 -5.74
CA ILE A 141 -3.39 -1.53 -5.94
C ILE A 141 -2.98 -0.13 -5.49
N LEU A 142 -1.93 -0.04 -4.67
CA LEU A 142 -1.24 1.19 -4.33
C LEU A 142 0.14 1.14 -4.97
N CYS A 143 0.53 2.21 -5.65
CA CYS A 143 1.89 2.38 -6.15
C CYS A 143 2.25 3.85 -6.01
N LYS A 144 2.89 4.19 -4.89
CA LYS A 144 3.21 5.58 -4.53
C LYS A 144 4.71 5.83 -4.54
N ASN A 145 5.13 6.89 -5.20
CA ASN A 145 6.53 7.34 -5.31
C ASN A 145 7.45 6.33 -6.02
N VAL A 146 6.90 5.49 -6.89
CA VAL A 146 7.65 4.50 -7.68
C VAL A 146 7.60 4.85 -9.16
N LEU A 147 6.39 5.04 -9.69
CA LEU A 147 6.16 5.25 -11.13
C LEU A 147 6.88 6.50 -11.64
N LEU A 148 7.04 7.54 -10.82
CA LEU A 148 7.78 8.75 -11.18
C LEU A 148 9.25 8.51 -11.58
N HIS A 149 9.81 7.35 -11.23
CA HIS A 149 11.17 6.95 -11.59
C HIS A 149 11.28 6.20 -12.92
N PHE A 150 10.15 5.82 -13.53
CA PHE A 150 10.11 5.06 -14.77
C PHE A 150 9.92 5.97 -15.99
N LYS A 151 10.40 5.53 -17.15
CA LYS A 151 10.09 6.17 -18.44
C LYS A 151 8.61 6.06 -18.73
N GLU A 152 8.11 6.86 -19.68
CA GLU A 152 6.68 6.83 -20.02
C GLU A 152 6.22 5.46 -20.51
N GLU A 153 7.00 4.82 -21.39
CA GLU A 153 6.64 3.52 -21.96
C GLU A 153 6.61 2.44 -20.86
N GLU A 154 7.57 2.47 -19.94
CA GLU A 154 7.62 1.56 -18.78
C GLU A 154 6.43 1.78 -17.83
N ARG A 155 6.07 3.05 -17.55
CA ARG A 155 4.88 3.38 -16.74
C ARG A 155 3.60 2.83 -17.37
N ILE A 156 3.46 2.96 -18.69
CA ILE A 156 2.28 2.45 -19.42
C ILE A 156 2.18 0.94 -19.26
N GLU A 157 3.26 0.19 -19.49
CA GLU A 157 3.25 -1.27 -19.37
C GLU A 157 2.96 -1.75 -17.93
N VAL A 158 3.52 -1.07 -16.92
CA VAL A 158 3.21 -1.36 -15.52
C VAL A 158 1.74 -1.07 -15.19
N LEU A 159 1.18 0.04 -15.69
CA LEU A 159 -0.23 0.37 -15.47
C LEU A 159 -1.18 -0.61 -16.18
N LYS A 160 -0.83 -1.12 -17.37
CA LYS A 160 -1.57 -2.19 -18.04
C LYS A 160 -1.58 -3.46 -17.19
N MET A 161 -0.40 -3.88 -16.69
CA MET A 161 -0.30 -5.02 -15.78
C MET A 161 -1.16 -4.82 -14.52
N PHE A 162 -1.14 -3.63 -13.91
CA PHE A 162 -2.00 -3.32 -12.76
C PHE A 162 -3.49 -3.42 -13.11
N HIS A 163 -3.91 -2.87 -14.25
CA HIS A 163 -5.29 -2.95 -14.74
C HIS A 163 -5.75 -4.40 -14.90
N ASP A 164 -4.94 -5.22 -15.58
CA ASP A 164 -5.24 -6.64 -15.83
C ASP A 164 -5.32 -7.46 -14.53
N SER A 165 -4.56 -7.05 -13.51
CA SER A 165 -4.50 -7.74 -12.22
C SER A 165 -5.68 -7.43 -11.29
N LEU A 166 -6.38 -6.31 -11.54
CA LEU A 166 -7.56 -5.88 -10.79
C LEU A 166 -8.83 -6.62 -11.24
N GLU A 167 -9.62 -7.12 -10.28
CA GLU A 167 -10.94 -7.73 -10.52
C GLU A 167 -12.04 -6.74 -10.11
N GLY A 168 -12.25 -5.78 -11.00
CA GLY A 168 -12.80 -4.49 -10.61
C GLY A 168 -11.94 -3.83 -9.52
N GLY A 169 -12.44 -2.77 -8.91
CA GLY A 169 -11.75 -2.10 -7.82
C GLY A 169 -10.86 -0.96 -8.29
N TYR A 170 -9.76 -0.74 -7.57
CA TYR A 170 -9.15 0.59 -7.48
C TYR A 170 -7.63 0.58 -7.66
N PHE A 171 -7.11 1.65 -8.24
CA PHE A 171 -5.70 1.98 -8.27
C PHE A 171 -5.47 3.34 -7.58
N ALA A 172 -4.49 3.41 -6.69
CA ALA A 172 -4.13 4.64 -5.97
C ALA A 172 -2.63 4.94 -6.13
N THR A 173 -2.30 6.22 -6.31
CA THR A 173 -0.92 6.70 -6.51
C THR A 173 -0.69 8.05 -5.79
N GLU A 174 0.50 8.63 -5.92
CA GLU A 174 0.85 9.91 -5.30
C GLU A 174 0.37 11.12 -6.10
N GLN A 175 0.16 12.26 -5.41
CA GLN A 175 -0.40 13.51 -5.97
C GLN A 175 0.26 14.01 -7.25
N THR A 176 1.57 13.76 -7.41
CA THR A 176 2.35 14.24 -8.56
C THR A 176 2.33 13.31 -9.75
N GLN A 177 1.89 12.06 -9.58
CA GLN A 177 1.84 11.11 -10.68
C GLN A 177 0.64 11.41 -11.58
N LYS A 178 0.90 11.55 -12.87
CA LYS A 178 -0.16 11.66 -13.88
C LYS A 178 -0.34 10.31 -14.55
N ILE A 179 -1.59 9.92 -14.78
CA ILE A 179 -1.91 8.78 -15.63
C ILE A 179 -1.53 9.16 -17.08
N PRO A 180 -0.67 8.37 -17.76
CA PRO A 180 -0.37 8.58 -19.18
C PRO A 180 -1.65 8.62 -20.01
N LEU A 181 -1.67 9.40 -21.10
CA LEU A 181 -2.88 9.60 -21.90
C LEU A 181 -3.52 8.28 -22.34
N GLU A 182 -2.70 7.32 -22.77
CA GLU A 182 -3.12 5.98 -23.19
C GLU A 182 -3.84 5.18 -22.09
N MET A 183 -3.55 5.49 -20.82
CA MET A 183 -4.13 4.77 -19.67
C MET A 183 -5.38 5.44 -19.10
N GLN A 184 -5.80 6.60 -19.63
CA GLN A 184 -6.97 7.33 -19.12
C GLN A 184 -8.30 6.62 -19.41
N GLU A 185 -8.39 5.84 -20.49
CA GLU A 185 -9.58 5.02 -20.80
C GLU A 185 -9.69 3.77 -19.93
N TYR A 186 -8.60 3.38 -19.26
CA TYR A 186 -8.52 2.19 -18.40
C TYR A 186 -8.75 2.52 -16.92
N PHE A 187 -8.54 3.78 -16.52
CA PHE A 187 -8.59 4.25 -15.14
C PHE A 187 -9.37 5.56 -15.03
N GLU A 188 -10.59 5.48 -14.48
CA GLU A 188 -11.44 6.65 -14.26
C GLU A 188 -11.21 7.24 -12.86
N PRO A 189 -10.94 8.54 -12.71
CA PRO A 189 -10.77 9.15 -11.39
C PRO A 189 -12.07 9.07 -10.58
N VAL A 190 -11.99 8.59 -9.34
CA VAL A 190 -13.15 8.45 -8.44
C VAL A 190 -13.70 9.82 -8.02
N VAL A 191 -12.82 10.80 -7.92
CA VAL A 191 -13.12 12.19 -7.59
C VAL A 191 -12.22 13.12 -8.40
N ALA A 192 -12.72 14.29 -8.76
CA ALA A 192 -11.93 15.27 -9.51
C ALA A 192 -10.64 15.64 -8.74
N ASN A 193 -9.51 15.66 -9.45
CA ASN A 193 -8.18 15.95 -8.90
C ASN A 193 -7.67 14.98 -7.82
N ALA A 194 -8.27 13.80 -7.69
CA ALA A 194 -7.79 12.73 -6.81
C ALA A 194 -6.86 11.76 -7.54
N GLN A 195 -5.92 11.19 -6.80
CA GLN A 195 -5.06 10.10 -7.24
C GLN A 195 -5.60 8.73 -6.80
N LEU A 196 -6.91 8.59 -6.94
CA LEU A 196 -7.64 7.35 -6.72
C LEU A 196 -8.49 7.12 -7.97
N TYR A 197 -8.27 5.99 -8.60
CA TYR A 197 -8.86 5.62 -9.87
C TYR A 197 -9.62 4.31 -9.75
N ARG A 198 -10.74 4.20 -10.44
CA ARG A 198 -11.49 2.96 -10.61
C ARG A 198 -11.07 2.30 -11.92
N LYS A 199 -10.94 0.97 -11.91
CA LYS A 199 -10.76 0.19 -13.14
C LYS A 199 -11.98 0.38 -14.07
N VAL A 200 -11.74 0.62 -15.35
CA VAL A 200 -12.74 0.68 -16.42
C VAL A 200 -12.57 -0.51 -17.37
N GLY A 201 -13.68 -1.10 -17.83
CA GLY A 201 -13.70 -2.33 -18.64
C GLY A 201 -13.62 -3.59 -17.79
#